data_AF-A0A7T7UWJ2-F1
#
_entry.id   AF-A0A7T7UWJ2-F1
#
_cell.length_a   1.000
_cell.length_b   1.000
_cell.length_c   1.000
_cell.angle_alpha   90.00
_cell.angle_beta   90.00
_cell.angle_gamma   90.00
#
_symmetry.space_group_name_H-M   'P 1'
#
loop_
_entity.id
_entity.type
_entity.pdbx_description
1 polymer ?
#
loop_
_entity_poly.entity_id
_entity_poly.type
_entity_poly.pdbx_seq_one_letter_code
_entity_poly.pdbx_strand_id
1 'polypeptide(L)'
;MKLTKEQRNTLHQKYNGKCAYCGCDLPKKWHADHIEPIVRNWMDGTCEKPENENFENLNPACPSCNIQKNSYSLEQFRENIKEFVGSLNKYSTQYKFAKKYGLIEETEIEVKFYFEKL
;
A
#
# COMPACT_ATOMS: atom_id res chain seq x y z
N MET A 1 -16.42 -5.18 -1.36
CA MET A 1 -16.99 -6.53 -1.13
C MET A 1 -17.00 -6.87 0.36
N LYS A 2 -18.02 -7.59 0.86
CA LYS A 2 -18.02 -8.15 2.22
C LYS A 2 -17.45 -9.57 2.18
N LEU A 3 -16.26 -9.77 2.74
CA LEU A 3 -15.62 -11.10 2.81
C LEU A 3 -16.24 -11.96 3.91
N THR A 4 -16.33 -13.27 3.67
CA THR A 4 -16.61 -14.24 4.72
C THR A 4 -15.42 -14.37 5.68
N LYS A 5 -15.64 -14.96 6.86
CA LYS A 5 -14.56 -15.21 7.83
C LYS A 5 -13.48 -16.13 7.24
N GLU A 6 -13.88 -17.15 6.50
CA GLU A 6 -12.97 -18.08 5.82
C GLU A 6 -12.17 -17.37 4.73
N GLN A 7 -12.81 -16.62 3.84
CA GLN A 7 -12.12 -15.81 2.83
C GLN A 7 -11.13 -14.83 3.45
N ARG A 8 -11.51 -14.19 4.56
CA ARG A 8 -10.65 -13.26 5.28
C ARG A 8 -9.44 -13.97 5.89
N ASN A 9 -9.60 -15.18 6.43
CA ASN A 9 -8.49 -16.00 6.91
C ASN A 9 -7.57 -16.45 5.78
N THR A 10 -8.14 -16.93 4.67
CA THR A 10 -7.38 -17.31 3.47
C THR A 10 -6.56 -16.13 2.95
N LEU A 11 -7.18 -14.95 2.84
CA LEU A 11 -6.49 -13.74 2.38
C LEU A 11 -5.36 -13.32 3.33
N HIS A 12 -5.58 -13.41 4.64
CA HIS A 12 -4.53 -13.15 5.63
C HIS A 12 -3.33 -14.10 5.47
N GLN A 13 -3.60 -15.37 5.19
CA GLN A 13 -2.56 -16.38 5.02
C GLN A 13 -1.91 -16.41 3.64
N LYS A 14 -2.44 -15.65 2.66
CA LYS A 14 -1.91 -15.54 1.28
C LYS A 14 -0.40 -15.27 1.26
N TYR A 15 0.08 -14.47 2.21
CA TYR A 15 1.49 -14.16 2.41
C TYR A 15 1.94 -14.39 3.85
N ASN A 16 1.50 -15.50 4.46
CA ASN A 16 1.90 -15.93 5.81
C ASN A 16 1.66 -14.87 6.91
N GLY A 17 0.54 -14.14 6.82
CA GLY A 17 0.22 -13.09 7.78
C GLY A 17 1.04 -11.82 7.62
N LYS A 18 1.66 -11.59 6.46
CA LYS A 18 2.42 -10.37 6.14
C LYS A 18 1.68 -9.45 5.18
N CYS A 19 1.95 -8.16 5.29
CA CYS A 19 1.47 -7.17 4.36
C CYS A 19 2.06 -7.44 2.98
N ALA A 20 1.19 -7.56 1.97
CA ALA A 20 1.60 -7.80 0.60
C ALA A 20 2.54 -6.72 0.04
N TYR A 21 2.42 -5.48 0.53
CA TYR A 21 3.20 -4.35 0.04
C TYR A 21 4.53 -4.19 0.77
N CYS A 22 4.53 -3.90 2.07
CA CYS A 22 5.76 -3.61 2.81
C CYS A 22 6.40 -4.83 3.51
N GLY A 23 5.69 -5.96 3.59
CA GLY A 23 6.21 -7.19 4.22
C GLY A 23 6.22 -7.22 5.75
N CYS A 24 5.70 -6.18 6.42
CA CYS A 24 5.54 -6.21 7.87
C CYS A 24 4.49 -7.25 8.30
N ASP A 25 4.56 -7.70 9.55
CA ASP A 25 3.51 -8.56 10.11
C ASP A 25 2.18 -7.79 10.18
N LEU A 26 1.11 -8.44 9.73
CA LEU A 26 -0.21 -7.82 9.70
C LEU A 26 -0.69 -7.57 11.14
N PRO A 27 -1.04 -6.32 11.49
CA PRO A 27 -1.59 -6.03 12.80
C PRO A 27 -3.02 -6.60 12.92
N LYS A 28 -3.55 -6.63 14.15
CA LYS A 28 -4.92 -7.09 14.45
C LYS A 28 -5.97 -6.47 13.53
N LYS A 29 -5.79 -5.21 13.14
CA LYS A 29 -6.62 -4.51 12.15
C LYS A 29 -5.84 -4.36 10.84
N TRP A 30 -6.27 -5.08 9.82
CA TRP A 30 -5.70 -5.03 8.47
C TRP A 30 -6.82 -4.93 7.43
N HIS A 31 -6.45 -4.58 6.20
CA HIS A 31 -7.38 -4.30 5.10
C HIS A 31 -7.24 -5.32 3.98
N ALA A 32 -8.37 -5.72 3.41
CA ALA A 32 -8.39 -6.41 2.12
C ALA A 32 -8.39 -5.32 1.05
N ASP A 33 -7.21 -5.07 0.49
CA ASP A 33 -6.98 -4.01 -0.50
C ASP A 33 -7.09 -4.57 -1.91
N HIS A 34 -7.73 -3.83 -2.80
CA HIS A 34 -7.79 -4.17 -4.22
C HIS A 34 -6.49 -3.76 -4.91
N ILE A 35 -5.77 -4.72 -5.48
CA ILE A 35 -4.53 -4.50 -6.23
C ILE A 35 -4.79 -3.49 -7.33
N GLU A 36 -5.74 -3.79 -8.22
CA GLU A 36 -6.32 -2.84 -9.16
C GLU A 36 -7.59 -2.20 -8.53
N PRO A 37 -7.63 -0.87 -8.34
CA PRO A 37 -8.75 -0.21 -7.66
C PRO A 37 -10.03 -0.27 -8.50
N ILE A 38 -11.17 -0.30 -7.81
CA ILE A 38 -12.51 -0.24 -8.44
C ILE A 38 -12.98 1.20 -8.73
N VAL A 39 -12.36 2.19 -8.08
CA VAL A 39 -12.63 3.65 -8.10
C VAL A 39 -14.12 3.99 -7.96
N ARG A 40 -14.50 4.45 -6.76
CA ARG A 40 -15.87 4.88 -6.45
C ARG A 40 -15.97 6.39 -6.51
N ASN A 41 -16.93 6.91 -7.26
CA ASN A 41 -17.26 8.32 -7.26
C ASN A 41 -18.15 8.64 -6.06
N TRP A 42 -17.70 9.54 -5.21
CA TRP A 42 -18.41 9.94 -3.99
C TRP A 42 -19.63 10.83 -4.25
N MET A 43 -19.72 11.47 -5.42
CA MET A 43 -20.81 12.40 -5.75
C MET A 43 -22.07 11.67 -6.21
N ASP A 44 -21.92 10.62 -7.03
CA ASP A 44 -23.04 9.90 -7.64
C ASP A 44 -23.09 8.40 -7.28
N GLY A 45 -22.09 7.91 -6.55
CA GLY A 45 -22.00 6.50 -6.14
C GLY A 45 -21.62 5.53 -7.25
N THR A 46 -21.25 6.04 -8.44
CA THR A 46 -20.83 5.21 -9.57
C THR A 46 -19.47 4.55 -9.28
N CYS A 47 -19.21 3.44 -9.96
CA CYS A 47 -17.97 2.68 -9.85
C CYS A 47 -17.37 2.57 -11.25
N GLU A 48 -16.14 3.04 -11.44
CA GLU A 48 -15.53 3.08 -12.77
C GLU A 48 -15.09 1.69 -13.25
N LYS A 49 -14.59 0.86 -12.33
CA LYS A 49 -14.04 -0.48 -12.62
C LYS A 49 -14.68 -1.56 -11.74
N PRO A 50 -15.99 -1.81 -11.83
CA PRO A 50 -16.68 -2.78 -10.97
C PRO A 50 -16.15 -4.21 -11.12
N GLU A 51 -15.60 -4.58 -12.28
CA GLU A 51 -14.99 -5.88 -12.58
C GLU A 51 -13.80 -6.22 -11.66
N ASN A 52 -13.15 -5.21 -11.10
CA ASN A 52 -12.04 -5.38 -10.16
C ASN A 52 -12.50 -5.82 -8.76
N GLU A 53 -13.81 -5.85 -8.47
CA GLU A 53 -14.38 -6.30 -7.20
C GLU A 53 -14.46 -7.84 -7.13
N ASN A 54 -13.29 -8.50 -7.13
CA ASN A 54 -13.16 -9.96 -7.05
C ASN A 54 -12.07 -10.38 -6.05
N PHE A 55 -12.11 -11.63 -5.57
CA PHE A 55 -11.22 -12.11 -4.51
C PHE A 55 -9.76 -12.23 -4.95
N GLU A 56 -9.50 -12.57 -6.22
CA GLU A 56 -8.16 -12.76 -6.75
C GLU A 56 -7.39 -11.43 -6.81
N ASN A 57 -8.10 -10.33 -7.06
CA ASN A 57 -7.59 -8.97 -7.03
C ASN A 57 -7.38 -8.41 -5.61
N LEU A 58 -7.57 -9.21 -4.54
CA LEU A 58 -7.35 -8.76 -3.18
C LEU A 58 -5.96 -9.14 -2.66
N ASN A 59 -5.35 -8.21 -1.94
CA ASN A 59 -4.15 -8.43 -1.14
C ASN A 59 -4.39 -8.03 0.33
N PRO A 60 -3.78 -8.75 1.30
CA PRO A 60 -3.79 -8.30 2.68
C PRO A 60 -2.81 -7.11 2.84
N ALA A 61 -3.32 -5.98 3.32
CA ALA A 61 -2.57 -4.76 3.49
C ALA A 61 -2.59 -4.30 4.96
N CYS A 62 -1.44 -3.82 5.45
CA CYS A 62 -1.42 -3.07 6.70
C CYS A 62 -2.11 -1.70 6.52
N PRO A 63 -2.59 -1.07 7.60
CA PRO A 63 -3.28 0.22 7.50
C PRO A 63 -2.48 1.32 6.80
N SER A 64 -1.17 1.42 7.05
CA SER A 64 -0.34 2.46 6.42
C SER A 64 -0.25 2.27 4.90
N CYS A 65 0.03 1.06 4.43
CA CYS A 65 0.09 0.77 2.99
C CYS A 65 -1.26 0.98 2.32
N ASN A 66 -2.37 0.55 2.94
CA ASN A 66 -3.71 0.80 2.39
C ASN A 66 -4.00 2.30 2.26
N ILE A 67 -3.67 3.10 3.28
CA ILE A 67 -3.86 4.56 3.23
C ILE A 67 -3.00 5.19 2.13
N GLN A 68 -1.73 4.78 2.02
CA GLN A 68 -0.80 5.35 1.03
C GLN A 68 -1.11 4.92 -0.40
N LYS A 69 -1.59 3.68 -0.60
CA LYS A 69 -2.01 3.19 -1.92
C LYS A 69 -3.30 3.86 -2.37
N ASN A 70 -4.28 4.01 -1.47
CA ASN A 70 -5.56 4.65 -1.80
C ASN A 70 -6.16 4.05 -3.09
N SER A 71 -6.50 4.88 -4.08
CA SER A 71 -7.00 4.47 -5.38
C SER A 71 -5.91 4.41 -6.46
N TYR A 72 -4.63 4.31 -6.09
CA TYR A 72 -3.54 4.17 -7.04
C TYR A 72 -3.42 2.75 -7.58
N SER A 73 -2.97 2.65 -8.83
CA SER A 73 -2.40 1.42 -9.37
C SER A 73 -1.10 1.07 -8.64
N LEU A 74 -0.59 -0.15 -8.85
CA LEU A 74 0.68 -0.57 -8.26
C LEU A 74 1.85 0.35 -8.64
N GLU A 75 1.93 0.74 -9.91
CA GLU A 75 3.02 1.60 -10.38
C GLU A 75 2.88 3.03 -9.86
N GLN A 76 1.67 3.58 -9.82
CA GLN A 76 1.43 4.87 -9.18
C GLN A 76 1.81 4.85 -7.69
N PHE A 77 1.47 3.76 -6.99
CA PHE A 77 1.85 3.59 -5.59
C PHE A 77 3.38 3.49 -5.42
N ARG A 78 4.06 2.77 -6.31
CA ARG A 78 5.52 2.65 -6.33
C ARG A 78 6.20 4.00 -6.52
N GLU A 79 5.75 4.78 -7.50
CA GLU A 79 6.27 6.12 -7.76
C GLU A 79 5.99 7.08 -6.60
N ASN A 80 4.78 7.05 -6.03
CA ASN A 80 4.46 7.86 -4.84
C ASN A 80 5.41 7.58 -3.66
N ILE A 81 5.77 6.30 -3.42
CA ILE A 81 6.76 5.95 -2.38
C ILE A 81 8.14 6.53 -2.70
N LYS A 82 8.60 6.43 -3.95
CA LYS A 82 9.90 7.00 -4.36
C LYS A 82 9.94 8.52 -4.15
N GLU A 83 8.83 9.20 -4.39
CA GLU A 83 8.71 10.64 -4.21
C GLU A 83 8.70 11.10 -2.74
N PHE A 84 8.55 10.20 -1.76
CA PHE A 84 8.56 10.57 -0.35
C PHE A 84 9.88 11.23 0.07
N VAL A 85 11.03 10.75 -0.41
CA VAL A 85 12.34 11.37 -0.10
C VAL A 85 12.39 12.79 -0.67
N GLY A 86 11.92 12.99 -1.90
CA GLY A 86 11.83 14.33 -2.51
C GLY A 86 10.90 15.26 -1.73
N SER A 87 9.74 14.76 -1.33
CA SER A 87 8.78 15.49 -0.48
C SER A 87 9.36 15.86 0.88
N LEU A 88 10.07 14.94 1.53
CA LEU A 88 10.74 15.17 2.81
C LEU A 88 11.84 16.25 2.69
N ASN A 89 12.66 16.19 1.64
CA ASN A 89 13.66 17.23 1.37
C ASN A 89 13.01 18.60 1.14
N LYS A 90 11.89 18.66 0.42
CA LYS A 90 11.24 19.92 0.10
C LYS A 90 10.55 20.52 1.32
N TYR A 91 9.77 19.73 2.05
CA TYR A 91 8.81 20.24 3.03
C TYR A 91 9.18 19.99 4.51
N SER A 92 10.07 19.05 4.83
CA SER A 92 10.40 18.72 6.23
C SER A 92 11.71 19.33 6.71
N THR A 93 11.63 20.35 7.57
CA THR A 93 12.81 20.99 8.18
C THR A 93 13.58 20.03 9.08
N GLN A 94 12.88 19.18 9.85
CA GLN A 94 13.53 18.20 10.73
C GLN A 94 14.34 17.17 9.93
N TYR A 95 13.77 16.68 8.82
CA TYR A 95 14.45 15.74 7.93
C TYR A 95 15.74 16.34 7.33
N LYS A 96 15.65 17.58 6.82
CA LYS A 96 16.81 18.32 6.30
C LYS A 96 17.93 18.48 7.33
N PHE A 97 17.59 18.80 8.58
CA PHE A 97 18.58 18.92 9.66
C PHE A 97 19.21 17.58 10.03
N ALA A 98 18.41 16.52 10.17
CA ALA A 98 18.92 15.17 10.46
C ALA A 98 19.91 14.70 9.37
N LYS A 99 19.55 14.90 8.08
CA LYS A 99 20.43 14.64 6.95
C LYS A 99 21.71 15.49 6.98
N LYS A 100 21.61 16.79 7.29
CA LYS A 100 22.79 17.70 7.39
C LYS A 100 23.80 17.24 8.46
N TYR A 101 23.33 16.65 9.54
CA TYR A 101 24.18 16.09 10.60
C TYR A 101 24.56 14.62 10.37
N GLY A 102 24.24 14.03 9.22
CA GLY A 102 24.58 12.65 8.89
C GLY A 102 23.79 11.59 9.65
N LEU A 103 22.62 11.94 10.22
CA LEU A 103 21.76 10.99 10.94
C LEU A 103 20.85 10.18 10.01
N ILE A 104 20.75 10.57 8.73
CA ILE A 104 19.94 9.92 7.70
C ILE A 104 20.77 9.81 6.43
N GLU A 105 20.74 8.63 5.81
CA GLU A 105 21.26 8.36 4.48
C GLU A 105 20.09 8.11 3.52
N GLU A 106 20.13 8.75 2.35
CA GLU A 106 19.16 8.54 1.29
C GLU A 106 19.67 7.50 0.31
N THR A 107 18.80 6.58 -0.09
CA THR A 107 19.12 5.51 -1.04
C THR A 107 18.16 5.56 -2.21
N GLU A 108 18.63 5.18 -3.40
CA GLU A 108 17.81 5.07 -4.62
C GLU A 108 17.42 3.62 -4.90
N ILE A 109 17.17 2.83 -3.85
CA ILE A 109 16.77 1.44 -4.03
C ILE A 109 15.44 1.35 -4.77
N GLU A 110 15.34 0.37 -5.65
CA GLU A 110 14.09 0.04 -6.31
C GLU A 110 13.06 -0.39 -5.27
N VAL A 111 11.95 0.35 -5.19
CA VAL A 111 10.81 -0.05 -4.37
C VAL A 111 10.21 -1.31 -4.96
N LYS A 112 10.36 -2.44 -4.28
CA LYS A 112 9.72 -3.73 -4.60
C LYS A 112 8.77 -4.14 -3.49
N PHE A 113 7.54 -4.47 -3.86
CA PHE A 113 6.54 -4.95 -2.91
C PHE A 113 6.87 -6.35 -2.43
N TYR A 114 6.39 -6.72 -1.25
CA TYR A 114 6.71 -8.01 -0.64
C TYR A 114 6.25 -9.18 -1.51
N PHE A 115 5.04 -9.12 -2.09
CA PHE A 115 4.53 -10.19 -2.97
C PHE A 115 5.36 -10.38 -4.25
N GLU A 116 6.16 -9.39 -4.67
CA GLU A 116 7.03 -9.47 -5.86
C GLU A 116 8.38 -10.14 -5.56
N LYS A 117 8.71 -10.32 -4.28
CA LYS A 117 9.98 -10.91 -3.81
C LYS A 117 9.85 -12.39 -3.43
N LEU A 118 8.64 -12.93 -3.50
CA LEU A 118 8.32 -14.31 -3.14
C LEU A 118 8.62 -15.29 -4.29
#